data_AF-Q2HW73-F1
#
_entry.id   AF-Q2HW73-F1
#
_cell.length_a   1.000
_cell.length_b   1.000
_cell.length_c   1.000
_cell.angle_alpha   90.00
_cell.angle_beta   90.00
_cell.angle_gamma   90.00
#
_symmetry.space_group_name_H-M   'P 1'
#
loop_
_entity.id
_entity.type
_entity.pdbx_description
1 polymer ?
#
loop_
_entity_poly.entity_id
_entity_poly.type
_entity_poly.pdbx_seq_one_letter_code
_entity_poly.pdbx_strand_id
1 'polypeptide(L)' 'MARTLKFVYAVILFLSLFLVAKGDDVKIKCVVAANCPDLMYPLVYKCLNGICVQFTLTFPFV' A
#
# COMPACT_ATOMS: atom_id res chain seq x y z
N MET A 1 -27.85 12.25 24.91
CA MET A 1 -27.49 12.96 23.65
C MET A 1 -25.97 13.15 23.45
N ALA A 2 -25.16 13.32 24.50
CA ALA A 2 -23.69 13.46 24.36
C ALA A 2 -22.92 12.15 24.07
N ARG A 3 -23.46 10.98 24.45
CA ARG A 3 -22.81 9.68 24.24
C ARG A 3 -22.73 9.28 22.77
N THR A 4 -23.77 9.55 21.98
CA THR A 4 -23.80 9.24 20.55
C THR A 4 -22.83 10.10 19.77
N LEU A 5 -22.70 11.39 20.13
CA LEU A 5 -21.71 12.30 19.52
C LEU A 5 -20.27 11.83 19.76
N LYS A 6 -19.94 11.37 20.98
CA LYS A 6 -18.63 10.80 21.29
C LYS A 6 -18.33 9.53 20.48
N PHE A 7 -19.34 8.69 20.27
CA PHE A 7 -19.21 7.47 19.49
C PHE A 7 -18.94 7.77 18.01
N VAL A 8 -19.73 8.67 17.41
CA VAL A 8 -19.55 9.10 16.01
C VAL A 8 -18.17 9.73 15.81
N TYR A 9 -17.71 10.56 16.76
CA TYR A 9 -16.38 11.17 16.70
C TYR A 9 -15.26 10.13 16.71
N ALA A 10 -15.35 9.11 17.56
CA ALA A 10 -14.37 8.02 17.59
C ALA A 10 -14.34 7.25 16.27
N VAL A 11 -15.51 6.94 15.69
CA VAL A 11 -15.61 6.22 14.40
C VAL A 11 -15.00 7.04 13.26
N ILE A 12 -15.27 8.34 13.19
CA ILE A 12 -14.68 9.22 12.17
C ILE A 12 -13.16 9.28 12.33
N LEU A 13 -12.65 9.38 13.56
CA LEU A 13 -11.21 9.35 13.84
C LEU A 13 -10.58 8.04 13.36
N PHE A 14 -11.17 6.90 13.73
CA PHE A 14 -10.71 5.58 13.30
C PHE A 14 -10.70 5.44 11.78
N LEU A 15 -11.78 5.85 11.11
CA LEU A 15 -11.86 5.82 9.64
C LEU A 15 -10.82 6.74 9.00
N SER A 16 -10.60 7.93 9.55
CA SER A 16 -9.59 8.89 9.04
C SER A 16 -8.18 8.34 9.16
N LEU A 17 -7.83 7.76 10.32
CA LEU A 17 -6.55 7.09 10.54
C LEU A 17 -6.37 5.89 9.61
N PHE A 18 -7.43 5.11 9.40
CA PHE A 18 -7.40 3.96 8.50
C PHE A 18 -7.27 4.38 7.03
N LEU A 19 -7.91 5.49 6.64
CA LEU A 19 -7.79 6.11 5.32
C LEU A 19 -6.42 6.74 5.09
N VAL A 20 -5.74 7.24 6.12
CA VAL A 20 -4.34 7.68 6.02
C VAL A 20 -3.40 6.47 5.91
N ALA A 21 -3.63 5.42 6.71
CA ALA A 21 -2.83 4.19 6.64
C ALA A 21 -3.02 3.42 5.32
N LYS A 22 -4.22 3.52 4.72
CA LYS A 22 -4.52 2.98 3.38
C LYS A 22 -4.35 3.99 2.25
N GLY A 23 -4.19 5.27 2.56
CA GLY A 23 -4.14 6.39 1.60
C GLY A 23 -2.89 6.40 0.75
N ASP A 24 -2.12 5.34 0.89
CA ASP A 24 -0.83 5.12 0.34
C ASP A 24 -0.75 3.62 0.02
N ASP A 25 -1.59 3.19 -0.92
CA ASP A 25 -1.01 2.60 -2.13
C ASP A 25 -0.02 3.65 -2.69
N VAL A 26 1.09 3.92 -1.99
CA VAL A 26 2.15 4.82 -2.44
C VAL A 26 2.59 4.15 -3.71
N LYS A 27 2.09 4.62 -4.83
CA LYS A 27 2.63 4.24 -6.12
C LYS A 27 3.98 4.93 -6.15
N ILE A 28 4.97 4.25 -5.58
CA ILE A 28 6.35 4.71 -5.52
C ILE A 28 6.71 4.98 -6.97
N LYS A 29 6.92 6.25 -7.29
CA LYS A 29 7.32 6.64 -8.63
C LYS A 29 8.71 6.04 -8.88
N CYS A 30 8.86 5.36 -9.99
CA CYS A 30 10.11 4.72 -10.37
C CYS A 30 10.45 5.10 -11.80
N VAL A 31 11.75 5.20 -12.09
CA VAL A 31 12.28 5.33 -13.46
C VAL A 31 12.85 3.98 -13.90
N VAL A 32 13.49 3.27 -12.96
CA VAL A 32 14.02 1.93 -13.13
C VAL A 32 13.58 1.04 -11.96
N ALA A 33 13.58 -0.29 -12.16
CA ALA A 33 13.15 -1.24 -11.14
C ALA A 33 14.00 -1.18 -9.84
N ALA A 34 15.27 -0.77 -9.95
CA ALA A 34 16.17 -0.59 -8.81
C ALA A 34 15.80 0.58 -7.87
N ASN A 35 14.89 1.47 -8.30
CA ASN A 35 14.35 2.52 -7.43
C ASN A 35 13.23 2.01 -6.50
N CYS A 36 12.72 0.81 -6.74
CA CYS A 36 11.74 0.19 -5.87
C CYS A 36 12.46 -0.51 -4.71
N PRO A 37 11.88 -0.53 -3.50
CA PRO A 37 12.48 -1.23 -2.37
C PRO A 37 12.63 -2.72 -2.67
N ASP A 38 13.77 -3.31 -2.31
CA ASP A 38 13.96 -4.74 -2.44
C ASP A 38 12.97 -5.51 -1.56
N LEU A 39 12.32 -6.51 -2.14
CA LEU A 39 11.47 -7.46 -1.42
C LEU A 39 12.17 -8.81 -1.30
N MET A 40 11.78 -9.59 -0.29
CA MET A 40 12.19 -10.99 -0.22
C MET A 40 11.50 -11.81 -1.31
N TYR A 41 12.29 -12.67 -1.95
CA TYR A 41 11.81 -13.69 -2.88
C TYR A 41 10.62 -14.48 -2.28
N PRO A 42 9.57 -14.80 -3.06
CA PRO A 42 9.45 -14.67 -4.52
C PRO A 42 8.84 -13.33 -4.99
N LEU A 43 8.66 -12.38 -4.08
CA LEU A 43 8.06 -11.09 -4.41
C LEU A 43 9.14 -10.16 -4.95
N VAL A 44 8.90 -9.57 -6.12
CA VAL A 44 9.77 -8.57 -6.73
C VAL A 44 8.94 -7.37 -7.15
N TYR A 45 9.48 -6.16 -7.02
CA TYR A 45 8.86 -5.00 -7.64
C TYR A 45 9.37 -4.82 -9.07
N LYS A 46 8.44 -4.57 -10.00
CA LYS A 46 8.77 -4.09 -11.34
C LYS A 46 8.33 -2.65 -11.47
N CYS A 47 9.15 -1.85 -12.13
CA CYS A 47 8.74 -0.51 -12.53
C CYS A 47 7.92 -0.62 -13.81
N LEU A 48 6.61 -0.40 -13.72
CA LEU A 48 5.71 -0.37 -14.87
C LEU A 48 5.05 1.00 -14.95
N ASN A 49 5.12 1.63 -16.12
CA ASN A 49 4.46 2.92 -16.35
C ASN A 49 4.81 4.00 -15.31
N GLY A 50 6.06 3.98 -14.84
CA GLY A 50 6.56 4.93 -13.84
C GLY A 50 6.16 4.64 -12.39
N ILE A 51 5.56 3.49 -12.10
CA ILE A 51 5.14 3.08 -10.75
C ILE A 51 5.67 1.69 -10.37
N CYS A 52 6.05 1.50 -9.11
CA CYS A 52 6.44 0.20 -8.58
C CYS A 52 5.19 -0.69 -8.44
N VAL A 53 5.17 -1.81 -9.15
CA VAL A 53 4.11 -2.81 -9.09
C VAL A 53 4.70 -4.10 -8.53
N GLN A 54 4.05 -4.67 -7.51
CA GLN A 54 4.46 -5.94 -6.93
C GLN A 54 4.12 -7.08 -7.90
N PHE A 55 5.12 -7.91 -8.21
CA PHE A 55 4.96 -9.13 -8.96
C PHE A 55 5.40 -10.32 -8.11
N THR A 56 4.57 -11.35 -8.08
CA THR A 56 4.98 -12.67 -7.58
C THR A 56 5.68 -13.39 -8.73
N LEU A 57 6.95 -13.73 -8.57
CA LEU A 57 7.62 -14.66 -9.47
C LEU A 57 7.09 -16.07 -9.16
N THR A 58 5.90 -16.40 -9.69
CA THR A 58 5.50 -17.80 -9.82
C THR A 58 6.38 -18.37 -10.93
N PHE A 59 7.47 -19.05 -10.56
CA PHE A 59 8.22 -19.89 -11.50
C PHE A 59 7.37 -21.14 -11.76
N PRO A 60 6.88 -21.40 -13.00
CA PRO A 60 6.32 -22.69 -13.34
C PRO A 60 7.43 -23.59 -13.91
N PHE A 61 8.62 -23.62 -13.30
CA PHE A 61 9.74 -24.42 -13.79
C PHE A 61 10.59 -24.97 -12.64
N VAL A 62 10.08 -26.01 -11.98
CA VAL A 62 10.68 -27.35 -11.76
C VAL A 62 9.74 -28.16 -10.88
#